data_AF-A0A0U2VC32-F1
#
_entry.id   AF-A0A0U2VC32-F1
#
_cell.length_a   1.000
_cell.length_b   1.000
_cell.length_c   1.000
_cell.angle_alpha   90.00
_cell.angle_beta   90.00
_cell.angle_gamma   90.00
#
_symmetry.space_group_name_H-M   'P 1'
#
loop_
_entity.id
_entity.type
_entity.pdbx_description
1 polymer ?
#
loop_
_entity_poly.entity_id
_entity_poly.type
_entity_poly.pdbx_seq_one_letter_code
_entity_poly.pdbx_strand_id
1 'polypeptide(L)'
;MGDKDMRRLVEAMNQLGANVGDMMKSNVRLEEMIAKDDPGNKEAQLIWKASKDARKMIEQTLNDLESGITKPLVSYEEPDQSPLKGYQAQILREKWGCGMDTPGSEARPTGLRHFSPWFMSIFLGNYKQFMGLCSKMSPEELKRELKRREGVLQFNAIFLPIVGARILYSDIVDPAPYRAYFKAAYSAVDLEHMKILDYLVKIDGIELNEHDLAGYTPLHHCLTSTSNDVTVAMAQKLLEHGADPNAVNRFGAPPLTECVMSNKLDSIRLLIKYKANPFIKDHDGISPRHLGARIPNVSEILEKGDKPYVEKERKAAKNNFQHKKCEHCRNDAYKRCTGCFLVWYCGAECQRADWDSHKERCKQIRSEYREVKMENLMGQTYSYKKRSFHNQANKPKSSNFIVKVQVPLSMGSGDGLMLCYNKERDIEYMISPTTEIGRILKKEILEKDAIGTQKGYFFSIHKDGKHFINPTILPPEKW
;
A
#
# COMPACT_ATOMS: atom_id res chain seq x y z
N MET A 1 7.16 0.99 13.94
CA MET A 1 6.03 0.15 14.42
C MET A 1 6.40 -1.32 14.60
N GLY A 2 6.36 -1.82 15.84
CA GLY A 2 6.50 -3.24 16.12
C GLY A 2 5.17 -4.01 15.95
N ASP A 3 5.25 -5.34 15.90
CA ASP A 3 4.10 -6.27 15.79
C ASP A 3 3.06 -6.06 16.92
N LYS A 4 3.48 -5.49 18.06
CA LYS A 4 2.59 -5.09 19.17
C LYS A 4 1.75 -3.84 18.86
N ASP A 5 2.30 -2.87 18.14
CA ASP A 5 1.59 -1.63 17.81
C ASP A 5 0.56 -1.89 16.70
N MET A 6 0.92 -2.74 15.73
CA MET A 6 0.00 -3.22 14.71
C MET A 6 -1.11 -4.11 15.31
N ARG A 7 -0.81 -4.88 16.36
CA ARG A 7 -1.85 -5.58 17.15
C ARG A 7 -2.80 -4.62 17.83
N ARG A 8 -2.32 -3.58 18.50
CA ARG A 8 -3.18 -2.58 19.16
C ARG A 8 -4.05 -1.82 18.18
N LEU A 9 -3.50 -1.44 17.03
CA LEU A 9 -4.25 -0.79 15.95
C LEU A 9 -5.33 -1.72 15.40
N VAL A 10 -5.00 -2.99 15.13
CA VAL A 10 -5.95 -3.99 14.63
C VAL A 10 -6.96 -4.44 15.71
N GLU A 11 -6.59 -4.45 16.99
CA GLU A 11 -7.51 -4.73 18.11
C GLU A 11 -8.47 -3.56 18.33
N ALA A 12 -7.99 -2.32 18.23
CA ALA A 12 -8.85 -1.13 18.23
C ALA A 12 -9.82 -1.11 17.02
N MET A 13 -9.35 -1.54 15.84
CA MET A 13 -10.18 -1.68 14.63
C MET A 13 -11.23 -2.79 14.73
N ASN A 14 -11.01 -3.83 15.54
CA ASN A 14 -11.91 -4.98 15.67
C ASN A 14 -12.90 -4.89 16.84
N GLN A 15 -12.61 -4.09 17.87
CA GLN A 15 -13.47 -4.00 19.07
C GLN A 15 -14.56 -2.91 18.98
N LEU A 16 -14.45 -1.96 18.06
CA LEU A 16 -15.41 -0.86 17.94
C LEU A 16 -16.08 -0.90 16.56
N GLY A 17 -17.28 -1.48 16.53
CA GLY A 17 -18.21 -1.28 15.43
C GLY A 17 -18.51 0.22 15.29
N ALA A 18 -18.32 0.72 14.07
CA ALA A 18 -18.41 2.11 13.63
C ALA A 18 -17.26 3.03 14.10
N ASN A 19 -16.71 3.76 13.12
CA ASN A 19 -15.84 4.95 13.26
C ASN A 19 -14.31 4.78 13.39
N VAL A 20 -13.71 3.86 12.62
CA VAL A 20 -12.26 3.95 12.28
C VAL A 20 -11.93 5.26 11.55
N GLY A 21 -12.88 5.82 10.78
CA GLY A 21 -12.76 7.12 10.14
C GLY A 21 -12.68 8.31 11.11
N ASP A 22 -13.36 8.24 12.27
CA ASP A 22 -13.18 9.26 13.33
C ASP A 22 -11.90 8.99 14.14
N MET A 23 -11.46 7.73 14.22
CA MET A 23 -10.18 7.39 14.84
C MET A 23 -8.98 7.96 14.08
N MET A 24 -9.08 8.12 12.76
CA MET A 24 -8.05 8.80 11.96
C MET A 24 -8.10 10.32 12.07
N LYS A 25 -9.30 10.92 12.17
CA LYS A 25 -9.41 12.33 12.64
C LYS A 25 -8.84 12.50 14.05
N SER A 26 -8.90 11.45 14.86
CA SER A 26 -8.43 11.41 16.24
C SER A 26 -7.07 10.75 16.45
N ASN A 27 -6.28 10.47 15.41
CA ASN A 27 -4.99 9.77 15.61
C ASN A 27 -4.07 10.65 16.47
N VAL A 28 -4.18 11.96 16.29
CA VAL A 28 -3.54 12.97 17.14
C VAL A 28 -4.01 12.87 18.60
N ARG A 29 -5.30 12.64 18.88
CA ARG A 29 -5.78 12.47 20.27
C ARG A 29 -5.27 11.18 20.89
N LEU A 30 -5.23 10.09 20.12
CA LEU A 30 -4.76 8.79 20.59
C LEU A 30 -3.25 8.83 20.88
N GLU A 31 -2.46 9.42 19.99
CA GLU A 31 -1.01 9.55 20.15
C GLU A 31 -0.64 10.64 21.17
N GLU A 32 -1.45 11.70 21.32
CA GLU A 32 -1.38 12.64 22.44
C GLU A 32 -1.61 11.95 23.77
N MET A 33 -2.60 11.04 23.84
CA MET A 33 -2.87 10.23 25.02
C MET A 33 -1.71 9.27 25.29
N ILE A 34 -1.21 8.56 24.27
CA ILE A 34 -0.06 7.64 24.40
C ILE A 34 1.22 8.40 24.80
N ALA A 35 1.49 9.57 24.24
CA ALA A 35 2.65 10.39 24.59
C ALA A 35 2.57 10.94 26.02
N LYS A 36 1.35 11.22 26.51
CA LYS A 36 1.11 11.62 27.91
C LYS A 36 1.24 10.43 28.87
N ASP A 37 0.75 9.25 28.47
CA ASP A 37 0.71 8.05 29.30
C ASP A 37 2.04 7.27 29.29
N ASP A 38 2.87 7.39 28.24
CA ASP A 38 4.19 6.80 28.11
C ASP A 38 5.24 7.83 27.60
N PRO A 39 5.84 8.62 28.49
CA PRO A 39 6.88 9.60 28.15
C PRO A 39 8.15 8.98 27.54
N GLY A 40 8.34 7.66 27.68
CA GLY A 40 9.49 6.93 27.13
C GLY A 40 9.35 6.62 25.63
N ASN A 41 8.15 6.71 25.06
CA ASN A 41 7.90 6.39 23.66
C ASN A 41 8.33 7.55 22.73
N LYS A 42 9.58 7.48 22.26
CA LYS A 42 10.18 8.49 21.37
C LYS A 42 9.41 8.69 20.05
N GLU A 43 8.76 7.65 19.53
CA GLU A 43 7.98 7.72 18.28
C GLU A 43 6.69 8.53 18.50
N ALA A 44 5.95 8.22 19.57
CA ALA A 44 4.75 8.99 19.95
C ALA A 44 5.07 10.45 20.26
N GLN A 45 6.18 10.72 20.95
CA GLN A 45 6.65 12.09 21.23
C GLN A 45 6.99 12.86 19.95
N LEU A 46 7.62 12.20 18.97
CA LEU A 46 7.96 12.82 17.69
C LEU A 46 6.69 13.19 16.91
N ILE A 47 5.71 12.29 16.86
CA ILE A 47 4.45 12.52 16.16
C ILE A 47 3.67 13.65 16.82
N TRP A 48 3.53 13.62 18.16
CA TRP A 48 2.88 14.68 18.91
C TRP A 48 3.48 16.07 18.63
N LYS A 49 4.82 16.15 18.66
CA LYS A 49 5.54 17.38 18.34
C LYS A 49 5.26 17.82 16.90
N ALA A 50 5.30 16.90 15.94
CA ALA A 50 5.00 17.19 14.54
C ALA A 50 3.59 17.75 14.35
N SER A 51 2.57 17.18 15.02
CA SER A 51 1.19 17.69 14.98
C SER A 51 1.09 19.11 15.55
N LYS A 52 1.74 19.39 16.67
CA LYS A 52 1.75 20.74 17.27
C LYS A 52 2.39 21.76 16.33
N ASP A 53 3.54 21.41 15.76
CA ASP A 53 4.27 22.30 14.86
C ASP A 53 3.53 22.48 13.53
N ALA A 54 2.90 21.43 13.00
CA ALA A 54 2.04 21.51 11.82
C ALA A 54 0.87 22.49 12.01
N ARG A 55 0.14 22.40 13.13
CA ARG A 55 -0.97 23.31 13.45
C ARG A 55 -0.51 24.75 13.56
N LYS A 56 0.59 25.00 14.27
CA LYS A 56 1.18 26.35 14.38
C LYS A 56 1.57 26.92 13.01
N MET A 57 2.19 26.09 12.16
CA MET A 57 2.55 26.51 10.80
C MET A 57 1.33 26.82 9.93
N ILE A 58 0.25 26.02 10.04
CA ILE A 58 -1.00 26.29 9.32
C ILE A 58 -1.61 27.61 9.80
N GLU A 59 -1.76 27.78 11.11
CA GLU A 59 -2.32 29.00 11.71
C GLU A 59 -1.53 30.24 11.28
N GLN A 60 -0.19 30.18 11.32
CA GLN A 60 0.65 31.27 10.85
C GLN A 60 0.45 31.56 9.36
N THR A 61 0.48 30.53 8.51
CA THR A 61 0.26 30.68 7.05
C THR A 61 -1.08 31.35 6.76
N LEU A 62 -2.12 30.91 7.46
CA LEU A 62 -3.48 31.41 7.33
C LEU A 62 -3.61 32.87 7.80
N ASN A 63 -2.99 33.22 8.93
CA ASN A 63 -2.95 34.60 9.43
C ASN A 63 -2.19 35.53 8.48
N ASP A 64 -1.07 35.05 7.92
CA ASP A 64 -0.27 35.81 6.95
C ASP A 64 -1.04 36.08 5.65
N LEU A 65 -1.86 35.12 5.20
CA LEU A 65 -2.74 35.28 4.03
C LEU A 65 -3.86 36.30 4.30
N GLU A 66 -4.48 36.27 5.47
CA GLU A 66 -5.58 37.18 5.82
C GLU A 66 -5.13 38.61 6.08
N SER A 67 -3.98 38.77 6.72
CA SER A 67 -3.35 40.07 6.95
C SER A 67 -2.71 40.65 5.68
N GLY A 68 -2.64 39.87 4.59
CA GLY A 68 -2.01 40.27 3.34
C GLY A 68 -0.48 40.33 3.40
N ILE A 69 0.13 39.80 4.48
CA ILE A 69 1.58 39.64 4.59
C ILE A 69 2.10 38.72 3.48
N THR A 70 1.37 37.64 3.21
CA THR A 70 1.64 36.73 2.09
C THR A 70 0.52 36.78 1.05
N LYS A 71 0.89 36.62 -0.22
CA LYS A 71 -0.09 36.57 -1.32
C LYS A 71 -0.69 35.17 -1.43
N PRO A 72 -1.95 35.05 -1.91
CA PRO A 72 -2.56 33.77 -2.23
C PRO A 72 -1.66 32.96 -3.17
N LEU A 73 -1.43 31.70 -2.84
CA LEU A 73 -0.58 30.83 -3.63
C LEU A 73 -1.28 30.48 -4.95
N VAL A 74 -0.68 30.89 -6.07
CA VAL A 74 -1.08 30.49 -7.42
C VAL A 74 0.15 29.94 -8.13
N SER A 75 0.05 28.71 -8.63
CA SER A 75 1.11 28.04 -9.40
C SER A 75 0.52 27.38 -10.65
N TYR A 76 1.36 27.09 -11.63
CA TYR A 76 1.02 26.26 -12.80
C TYR A 76 1.94 25.04 -12.93
N GLU A 77 2.89 24.91 -12.01
CA GLU A 77 3.86 23.83 -11.97
C GLU A 77 3.39 22.74 -11.00
N GLU A 78 3.80 21.50 -11.26
CA GLU A 78 3.56 20.40 -10.33
C GLU A 78 4.35 20.62 -9.03
N PRO A 79 3.76 20.38 -7.85
CA PRO A 79 4.47 20.49 -6.58
C PRO A 79 5.66 19.53 -6.52
N ASP A 80 6.67 19.86 -5.73
CA ASP A 80 7.78 18.96 -5.43
C ASP A 80 7.28 17.61 -4.87
N GLN A 81 7.51 16.53 -5.63
CA GLN A 81 7.16 15.16 -5.26
C GLN A 81 8.31 14.38 -4.63
N SER A 82 9.41 15.04 -4.24
CA SER A 82 10.55 14.37 -3.60
C SER A 82 10.10 13.55 -2.38
N PRO A 83 10.54 12.30 -2.22
CA PRO A 83 10.14 11.45 -1.11
C PRO A 83 10.47 12.10 0.24
N LEU A 84 9.48 12.15 1.13
CA LEU A 84 9.67 12.60 2.52
C LEU A 84 9.70 11.39 3.46
N LYS A 85 10.50 11.50 4.53
CA LYS A 85 10.57 10.51 5.61
C LYS A 85 10.65 11.17 6.98
N GLY A 86 10.28 10.42 8.01
CA GLY A 86 10.38 10.85 9.39
C GLY A 86 9.59 12.12 9.68
N TYR A 87 10.21 13.05 10.41
CA TYR A 87 9.53 14.21 10.97
C TYR A 87 8.89 15.15 9.93
N GLN A 88 9.54 15.39 8.78
CA GLN A 88 8.99 16.23 7.72
C GLN A 88 7.77 15.59 7.05
N ALA A 89 7.81 14.26 6.86
CA ALA A 89 6.65 13.52 6.35
C ALA A 89 5.48 13.59 7.33
N GLN A 90 5.75 13.49 8.64
CA GLN A 90 4.70 13.63 9.65
C GLN A 90 4.08 15.03 9.63
N ILE A 91 4.88 16.10 9.59
CA ILE A 91 4.35 17.47 9.48
C ILE A 91 3.42 17.60 8.26
N LEU A 92 3.83 17.09 7.10
CA LEU A 92 3.00 17.18 5.90
C LEU A 92 1.70 16.38 6.02
N ARG A 93 1.76 15.17 6.59
CA ARG A 93 0.59 14.32 6.85
C ARG A 93 -0.42 15.03 7.75
N GLU A 94 0.06 15.65 8.83
CA GLU A 94 -0.76 16.43 9.76
C GLU A 94 -1.39 17.66 9.08
N LYS A 95 -0.59 18.40 8.30
CA LYS A 95 -1.10 19.54 7.55
C LYS A 95 -2.22 19.14 6.58
N TRP A 96 -2.00 18.05 5.84
CA TRP A 96 -2.97 17.53 4.87
C TRP A 96 -4.24 17.02 5.57
N GLY A 97 -4.09 16.29 6.68
CA GLY A 97 -5.22 15.76 7.47
C GLY A 97 -6.16 16.83 8.02
N CYS A 98 -5.62 17.97 8.44
CA CYS A 98 -6.42 19.11 8.88
C CYS A 98 -7.06 19.90 7.73
N GLY A 99 -6.83 19.54 6.47
CA GLY A 99 -7.38 20.21 5.28
C GLY A 99 -6.70 21.54 4.89
N MET A 100 -5.66 21.97 5.62
CA MET A 100 -4.96 23.25 5.42
C MET A 100 -5.92 24.45 5.27
N ASP A 101 -5.87 25.13 4.12
CA ASP A 101 -6.68 26.31 3.77
C ASP A 101 -7.94 25.96 2.96
N THR A 102 -8.25 24.67 2.77
CA THR A 102 -9.43 24.28 1.99
C THR A 102 -10.73 24.64 2.72
N PRO A 103 -11.81 25.01 1.98
CA PRO A 103 -13.08 25.34 2.60
C PRO A 103 -13.64 24.17 3.44
N GLY A 104 -14.00 24.41 4.70
CA GLY A 104 -14.53 23.37 5.59
C GLY A 104 -13.45 22.54 6.30
N SER A 105 -12.20 22.99 6.26
CA SER A 105 -11.11 22.44 7.07
C SER A 105 -11.34 22.69 8.56
N GLU A 106 -10.76 21.84 9.42
CA GLU A 106 -10.83 22.03 10.89
C GLU A 106 -10.23 23.37 11.32
N ALA A 107 -9.27 23.87 10.55
CA ALA A 107 -8.62 25.15 10.80
C ALA A 107 -9.49 26.36 10.42
N ARG A 108 -10.47 26.22 9.51
CA ARG A 108 -11.29 27.34 9.03
C ARG A 108 -12.68 26.94 8.54
N PRO A 109 -13.72 27.12 9.40
CA PRO A 109 -15.09 27.00 8.95
C PRO A 109 -15.63 28.21 8.15
N THR A 110 -14.98 29.39 8.17
CA THR A 110 -15.66 30.66 7.76
C THR A 110 -14.86 31.73 6.98
N GLY A 111 -13.64 31.46 6.46
CA GLY A 111 -12.77 32.49 5.86
C GLY A 111 -12.30 32.19 4.43
N LEU A 112 -13.06 32.60 3.42
CA LEU A 112 -12.97 32.19 2.01
C LEU A 112 -12.49 33.28 1.03
N ARG A 113 -11.55 34.14 1.43
CA ARG A 113 -11.33 35.40 0.70
C ARG A 113 -10.24 35.35 -0.37
N HIS A 114 -9.41 34.31 -0.42
CA HIS A 114 -8.25 34.27 -1.32
C HIS A 114 -8.42 33.41 -2.57
N PHE A 115 -9.45 32.56 -2.65
CA PHE A 115 -9.70 31.71 -3.81
C PHE A 115 -10.37 32.47 -4.96
N SER A 116 -9.95 32.17 -6.18
CA SER A 116 -10.48 32.82 -7.37
C SER A 116 -11.95 32.43 -7.65
N PRO A 117 -12.68 33.23 -8.45
CA PRO A 117 -14.00 32.83 -8.96
C PRO A 117 -13.97 31.51 -9.74
N TRP A 118 -12.86 31.20 -10.42
CA TRP A 118 -12.65 29.93 -11.10
C TRP A 118 -12.67 28.77 -10.10
N PHE A 119 -11.82 28.85 -9.08
CA PHE A 119 -11.75 27.85 -8.01
C PHE A 119 -13.11 27.64 -7.35
N MET A 120 -13.74 28.73 -6.91
CA MET A 120 -14.99 28.66 -6.15
C MET A 120 -16.15 28.14 -7.00
N SER A 121 -16.20 28.47 -8.30
CA SER A 121 -17.26 27.96 -9.19
C SER A 121 -17.21 26.42 -9.30
N ILE A 122 -16.02 25.85 -9.40
CA ILE A 122 -15.84 24.40 -9.51
C ILE A 122 -16.03 23.73 -8.14
N PHE A 123 -15.43 24.27 -7.09
CA PHE A 123 -15.52 23.74 -5.73
C PHE A 123 -16.96 23.70 -5.21
N LEU A 124 -17.77 24.73 -5.48
CA LEU A 124 -19.17 24.78 -5.04
C LEU A 124 -20.11 23.96 -5.94
N GLY A 125 -19.59 23.45 -7.06
CA GLY A 125 -20.38 22.70 -8.03
C GLY A 125 -21.16 23.58 -9.01
N ASN A 126 -20.97 24.91 -9.02
CA ASN A 126 -21.71 25.88 -9.84
C ASN A 126 -21.42 25.73 -11.33
N TYR A 127 -22.13 24.78 -11.96
CA TYR A 127 -21.89 24.40 -13.35
C TYR A 127 -22.16 25.56 -14.31
N LYS A 128 -23.22 26.35 -14.07
CA LYS A 128 -23.56 27.49 -14.94
C LYS A 128 -22.47 28.56 -14.92
N GLN A 129 -21.96 28.91 -13.74
CA GLN A 129 -20.88 29.90 -13.62
C GLN A 129 -19.58 29.36 -14.22
N PHE A 130 -19.24 28.09 -13.93
CA PHE A 130 -18.07 27.43 -14.50
C PHE A 130 -18.09 27.46 -16.03
N MET A 131 -19.19 27.02 -16.66
CA MET A 131 -19.34 27.07 -18.12
C MET A 131 -19.32 28.50 -18.66
N GLY A 132 -19.90 29.45 -17.93
CA GLY A 132 -19.82 30.87 -18.27
C GLY A 132 -18.40 31.43 -18.25
N LEU A 133 -17.53 30.95 -17.35
CA LEU A 133 -16.10 31.29 -17.35
C LEU A 133 -15.37 30.62 -18.52
N CYS A 134 -15.60 29.33 -18.76
CA CYS A 134 -15.00 28.60 -19.88
C CYS A 134 -15.33 29.25 -21.24
N SER A 135 -16.58 29.68 -21.43
CA SER A 135 -17.03 30.28 -22.70
C SER A 135 -16.35 31.61 -23.06
N LYS A 136 -15.69 32.25 -22.09
CA LYS A 136 -14.96 33.52 -22.27
C LYS A 136 -13.48 33.32 -22.59
N MET A 137 -12.98 32.09 -22.55
CA MET A 137 -11.57 31.75 -22.75
C MET A 137 -11.39 31.09 -24.12
N SER A 138 -10.28 31.42 -24.79
CA SER A 138 -9.79 30.62 -25.92
C SER A 138 -9.39 29.20 -25.46
N PRO A 139 -9.30 28.21 -26.38
CA PRO A 139 -8.85 26.87 -26.04
C PRO A 139 -7.51 26.82 -25.30
N GLU A 140 -6.55 27.67 -25.69
CA GLU A 140 -5.22 27.77 -25.09
C GLU A 140 -5.26 28.38 -23.69
N GLU A 141 -6.07 29.42 -23.49
CA GLU A 141 -6.29 30.02 -22.17
C GLU A 141 -6.96 29.03 -21.21
N LEU A 142 -7.98 28.30 -21.69
CA LEU A 142 -8.65 27.28 -20.91
C LEU A 142 -7.68 26.17 -20.51
N LYS A 143 -6.86 25.67 -21.44
CA LYS A 143 -5.82 24.67 -21.15
C LYS A 143 -4.82 25.14 -20.10
N ARG A 144 -4.47 26.43 -20.11
CA ARG A 144 -3.62 27.02 -19.05
C ARG A 144 -4.37 27.11 -17.72
N GLU A 145 -5.62 27.56 -17.72
CA GLU A 145 -6.41 27.72 -16.49
C GLU A 145 -6.76 26.37 -15.83
N LEU A 146 -6.90 25.29 -16.59
CA LEU A 146 -7.04 23.93 -16.06
C LEU A 146 -5.84 23.50 -15.20
N LYS A 147 -4.64 23.99 -15.53
CA LYS A 147 -3.39 23.72 -14.79
C LYS A 147 -3.17 24.66 -13.61
N ARG A 148 -3.98 25.71 -13.49
CA ARG A 148 -3.87 26.66 -12.38
C ARG A 148 -4.12 25.95 -11.07
N ARG A 149 -3.15 26.03 -10.17
CA ARG A 149 -3.17 25.48 -8.82
C ARG A 149 -3.37 26.60 -7.82
N GLU A 150 -4.34 26.44 -6.93
CA GLU A 150 -4.63 27.40 -5.87
C GLU A 150 -4.66 26.74 -4.49
N GLY A 151 -4.40 27.57 -3.48
CA GLY A 151 -4.35 27.17 -2.09
C GLY A 151 -3.07 26.42 -1.71
N VAL A 152 -2.91 26.16 -0.42
CA VAL A 152 -1.70 25.54 0.13
C VAL A 152 -1.54 24.10 -0.36
N LEU A 153 -2.66 23.39 -0.57
CA LEU A 153 -2.67 22.04 -1.15
C LEU A 153 -2.36 22.01 -2.67
N GLN A 154 -2.34 23.16 -3.34
CA GLN A 154 -2.04 23.31 -4.77
C GLN A 154 -2.98 22.50 -5.67
N PHE A 155 -4.29 22.61 -5.42
CA PHE A 155 -5.31 21.96 -6.25
C PHE A 155 -5.51 22.66 -7.58
N ASN A 156 -5.39 21.90 -8.67
CA ASN A 156 -5.86 22.31 -9.99
C ASN A 156 -7.31 21.89 -10.24
N ALA A 157 -7.82 22.16 -11.44
CA ALA A 157 -9.24 22.00 -11.78
C ALA A 157 -9.81 20.59 -11.53
N ILE A 158 -9.02 19.51 -11.70
CA ILE A 158 -9.55 18.13 -11.57
C ILE A 158 -9.83 17.75 -10.10
N PHE A 159 -9.13 18.35 -9.12
CA PHE A 159 -9.36 18.07 -7.70
C PHE A 159 -10.63 18.75 -7.18
N LEU A 160 -10.91 19.96 -7.66
CA LEU A 160 -11.93 20.84 -7.10
C LEU A 160 -13.35 20.25 -7.06
N PRO A 161 -13.89 19.60 -8.11
CA PRO A 161 -15.24 19.05 -8.01
C PRO A 161 -15.31 17.89 -7.01
N ILE A 162 -14.22 17.13 -6.85
CA ILE A 162 -14.12 15.98 -5.95
C ILE A 162 -14.06 16.45 -4.50
N VAL A 163 -13.17 17.39 -4.20
CA VAL A 163 -13.02 17.93 -2.84
C VAL A 163 -14.29 18.68 -2.42
N GLY A 164 -14.88 19.46 -3.35
CA GLY A 164 -16.17 20.11 -3.14
C GLY A 164 -17.29 19.13 -2.83
N ALA A 165 -17.45 18.08 -3.64
CA ALA A 165 -18.46 17.05 -3.42
C ALA A 165 -18.26 16.31 -2.10
N ARG A 166 -17.01 15.97 -1.76
CA ARG A 166 -16.67 15.29 -0.50
C ARG A 166 -17.16 16.07 0.73
N ILE A 167 -17.00 17.39 0.71
CA ILE A 167 -17.32 18.27 1.84
C ILE A 167 -18.82 18.59 1.86
N LEU A 168 -19.39 19.00 0.72
CA LEU A 168 -20.76 19.49 0.65
C LEU A 168 -21.81 18.37 0.70
N TYR A 169 -21.44 17.13 0.37
CA TYR A 169 -22.31 15.95 0.49
C TYR A 169 -22.05 15.11 1.75
N SER A 170 -21.18 15.54 2.66
CA SER A 170 -20.88 14.79 3.88
C SER A 170 -22.08 14.75 4.84
N ASP A 171 -22.40 13.56 5.36
CA ASP A 171 -23.39 13.36 6.43
C ASP A 171 -22.75 13.37 7.84
N ILE A 172 -21.42 13.31 7.93
CA ILE A 172 -20.66 13.17 9.20
C ILE A 172 -20.59 14.49 9.97
N VAL A 173 -20.56 15.59 9.23
CA VAL A 173 -20.70 16.95 9.76
C VAL A 173 -22.08 17.35 9.31
N ASP A 174 -22.99 17.76 10.22
CA ASP A 174 -24.33 18.22 9.82
C ASP A 174 -24.15 19.18 8.62
N PRO A 175 -24.54 18.75 7.41
CA PRO A 175 -24.25 19.54 6.24
C PRO A 175 -25.18 20.74 6.18
N ALA A 176 -26.24 20.81 6.98
CA ALA A 176 -27.16 21.94 6.97
C ALA A 176 -26.46 23.25 7.37
N PRO A 177 -25.70 23.37 8.48
CA PRO A 177 -24.90 24.56 8.78
C PRO A 177 -23.90 24.94 7.68
N TYR A 178 -23.16 23.98 7.13
CA TYR A 178 -22.16 24.27 6.08
C TYR A 178 -22.82 24.63 4.75
N ARG A 179 -23.82 23.89 4.29
CA ARG A 179 -24.59 24.21 3.08
C ARG A 179 -25.35 25.52 3.23
N ALA A 180 -25.95 25.79 4.39
CA ALA A 180 -26.61 27.06 4.66
C ALA A 180 -25.60 28.20 4.68
N TYR A 181 -24.43 28.00 5.28
CA TYR A 181 -23.34 28.96 5.24
C TYR A 181 -22.85 29.22 3.80
N PHE A 182 -22.56 28.18 3.02
CA PHE A 182 -22.13 28.32 1.64
C PHE A 182 -23.24 28.93 0.76
N LYS A 183 -24.51 28.61 1.00
CA LYS A 183 -25.65 29.22 0.30
C LYS A 183 -25.89 30.67 0.71
N ALA A 184 -25.58 31.04 1.95
CA ALA A 184 -25.65 32.41 2.43
C ALA A 184 -24.47 33.25 1.93
N ALA A 185 -23.26 32.68 1.89
CA ALA A 185 -22.05 33.32 1.42
C ALA A 185 -21.95 33.37 -0.12
N TYR A 186 -22.55 32.38 -0.81
CA TYR A 186 -22.58 32.27 -2.26
C TYR A 186 -24.00 32.04 -2.76
N SER A 187 -24.45 32.92 -3.64
CA SER A 187 -25.82 32.93 -4.18
C SER A 187 -26.19 31.71 -5.03
N ALA A 188 -25.24 30.84 -5.39
CA ALA A 188 -25.46 29.69 -6.25
C ALA A 188 -24.56 28.50 -5.85
N VAL A 189 -25.09 27.64 -4.98
CA VAL A 189 -24.59 26.28 -4.74
C VAL A 189 -25.64 25.33 -5.31
N ASP A 190 -25.46 24.89 -6.55
CA ASP A 190 -26.34 23.96 -7.28
C ASP A 190 -25.88 22.49 -7.14
N LEU A 191 -24.69 22.26 -6.55
CA LEU A 191 -24.10 20.95 -6.27
C LEU A 191 -23.89 20.07 -7.52
N GLU A 192 -23.69 20.68 -8.69
CA GLU A 192 -23.53 19.98 -9.97
C GLU A 192 -22.10 19.48 -10.23
N HIS A 193 -21.39 19.05 -9.17
CA HIS A 193 -19.99 18.63 -9.24
C HIS A 193 -19.75 17.49 -10.23
N MET A 194 -20.70 16.55 -10.36
CA MET A 194 -20.58 15.45 -11.33
C MET A 194 -20.64 15.97 -12.77
N LYS A 195 -21.46 16.98 -13.09
CA LYS A 195 -21.49 17.59 -14.43
C LYS A 195 -20.18 18.30 -14.75
N ILE A 196 -19.59 18.97 -13.75
CA ILE A 196 -18.28 19.60 -13.92
C ILE A 196 -17.21 18.53 -14.15
N LEU A 197 -17.16 17.46 -13.36
CA LEU A 197 -16.22 16.36 -13.57
C LEU A 197 -16.40 15.73 -14.96
N ASP A 198 -17.64 15.46 -15.37
CA ASP A 198 -17.98 14.89 -16.68
C ASP A 198 -17.51 15.75 -17.86
N TYR A 199 -17.50 17.07 -17.68
CA TYR A 199 -16.93 18.01 -18.65
C TYR A 199 -15.40 17.96 -18.61
N LEU A 200 -14.81 18.04 -17.41
CA LEU A 200 -13.36 18.06 -17.23
C LEU A 200 -12.71 16.81 -17.78
N VAL A 201 -13.19 15.60 -17.48
CA VAL A 201 -12.55 14.35 -17.96
C VAL A 201 -12.56 14.16 -19.49
N LYS A 202 -13.30 15.00 -20.22
CA LYS A 202 -13.38 15.00 -21.69
C LYS A 202 -12.61 16.15 -22.33
N ILE A 203 -12.10 17.09 -21.54
CA ILE A 203 -11.40 18.26 -22.07
C ILE A 203 -9.94 17.92 -22.37
N ASP A 204 -9.44 18.43 -23.49
CA ASP A 204 -8.07 18.18 -23.90
C ASP A 204 -7.10 18.97 -23.00
N GLY A 205 -6.09 18.28 -22.46
CA GLY A 205 -5.10 18.87 -21.55
C GLY A 205 -5.41 18.81 -20.05
N ILE A 206 -6.48 18.13 -19.64
CA ILE A 206 -6.62 17.67 -18.25
C ILE A 206 -5.81 16.39 -18.06
N GLU A 207 -5.13 16.26 -16.93
CA GLU A 207 -4.45 15.03 -16.53
C GLU A 207 -5.14 14.45 -15.28
N LEU A 208 -5.45 13.15 -15.31
CA LEU A 208 -6.22 12.49 -14.24
C LEU A 208 -5.34 11.98 -13.08
N ASN A 209 -4.03 11.93 -13.30
CA ASN A 209 -3.02 11.44 -12.35
C ASN A 209 -2.14 12.57 -11.81
N GLU A 210 -2.66 13.80 -11.81
CA GLU A 210 -2.02 14.96 -11.20
C GLU A 210 -1.80 14.75 -9.70
N HIS A 211 -0.77 15.38 -9.15
CA HIS A 211 -0.47 15.31 -7.72
C HIS A 211 -0.79 16.63 -7.02
N ASP A 212 -1.36 16.54 -5.82
CA ASP A 212 -1.38 17.65 -4.86
C ASP A 212 -0.01 17.78 -4.14
N LEU A 213 0.11 18.73 -3.20
CA LEU A 213 1.35 18.95 -2.44
C LEU A 213 1.85 17.70 -1.69
N ALA A 214 0.94 16.80 -1.29
CA ALA A 214 1.24 15.56 -0.58
C ALA A 214 1.35 14.33 -1.50
N GLY A 215 1.23 14.52 -2.81
CA GLY A 215 1.26 13.44 -3.80
C GLY A 215 -0.07 12.71 -3.96
N TYR A 216 -1.17 13.21 -3.40
CA TYR A 216 -2.46 12.57 -3.59
C TYR A 216 -2.96 12.89 -5.00
N THR A 217 -3.46 11.85 -5.69
CA THR A 217 -4.13 12.01 -6.99
C THR A 217 -5.64 12.26 -6.82
N PRO A 218 -6.35 12.77 -7.85
CA PRO A 218 -7.81 12.89 -7.83
C PRO A 218 -8.52 11.61 -7.35
N LEU A 219 -8.03 10.45 -7.80
CA LEU A 219 -8.57 9.15 -7.37
C LEU A 219 -8.38 8.89 -5.87
N HIS A 220 -7.26 9.31 -5.28
CA HIS A 220 -7.10 9.23 -3.82
C HIS A 220 -8.15 10.11 -3.11
N HIS A 221 -8.38 11.34 -3.60
CA HIS A 221 -9.35 12.26 -3.00
C HIS A 221 -10.78 11.73 -3.03
N CYS A 222 -11.14 10.94 -4.03
CA CYS A 222 -12.44 10.28 -4.11
C CYS A 222 -12.64 9.19 -3.04
N LEU A 223 -11.56 8.56 -2.59
CA LEU A 223 -11.55 7.30 -1.84
C LEU A 223 -10.91 7.43 -0.44
N THR A 224 -11.04 8.61 0.17
CA THR A 224 -10.59 8.86 1.54
C THR A 224 -11.52 8.25 2.58
N SER A 225 -11.12 8.23 3.86
CA SER A 225 -12.00 7.86 4.98
C SER A 225 -13.35 8.60 5.00
N THR A 226 -13.37 9.84 4.50
CA THR A 226 -14.53 10.72 4.36
C THR A 226 -15.25 10.63 3.01
N SER A 227 -14.95 9.62 2.18
CA SER A 227 -15.65 9.39 0.92
C SER A 227 -17.16 9.15 1.13
N ASN A 228 -17.97 9.68 0.22
CA ASN A 228 -19.42 9.49 0.15
C ASN A 228 -19.81 8.89 -1.20
N ASP A 229 -21.10 8.58 -1.40
CA ASP A 229 -21.58 7.93 -2.63
C ASP A 229 -21.24 8.71 -3.90
N VAL A 230 -21.28 10.05 -3.82
CA VAL A 230 -20.93 10.92 -4.95
C VAL A 230 -19.44 10.79 -5.29
N THR A 231 -18.56 10.83 -4.29
CA THR A 231 -17.11 10.71 -4.56
C THR A 231 -16.72 9.31 -5.02
N VAL A 232 -17.40 8.25 -4.54
CA VAL A 232 -17.21 6.88 -5.06
C VAL A 232 -17.66 6.76 -6.52
N ALA A 233 -18.77 7.40 -6.90
CA ALA A 233 -19.19 7.49 -8.30
C ALA A 233 -18.18 8.28 -9.16
N MET A 234 -17.58 9.35 -8.61
CA MET A 234 -16.50 10.09 -9.28
C MET A 234 -15.25 9.22 -9.46
N ALA A 235 -14.87 8.40 -8.47
CA ALA A 235 -13.76 7.44 -8.63
C ALA A 235 -14.02 6.47 -9.79
N GLN A 236 -15.23 5.92 -9.88
CA GLN A 236 -15.63 5.05 -10.99
C GLN A 236 -15.47 5.77 -12.35
N LYS A 237 -15.89 7.05 -12.45
CA LYS A 237 -15.72 7.85 -13.67
C LYS A 237 -14.26 8.08 -14.04
N LEU A 238 -13.42 8.45 -13.06
CA LEU A 238 -11.98 8.64 -13.25
C LEU A 238 -11.31 7.35 -13.75
N LEU A 239 -11.63 6.21 -13.13
CA LEU A 239 -11.11 4.91 -13.51
C LEU A 239 -11.55 4.48 -14.92
N GLU A 240 -12.79 4.76 -15.32
CA GLU A 240 -13.28 4.54 -16.69
C GLU A 240 -12.51 5.36 -17.73
N HIS A 241 -12.01 6.54 -17.36
CA HIS A 241 -11.22 7.42 -18.22
C HIS A 241 -9.71 7.20 -18.08
N GLY A 242 -9.28 6.14 -17.38
CA GLY A 242 -7.88 5.74 -17.32
C GLY A 242 -7.04 6.35 -16.19
N ALA A 243 -7.67 6.88 -15.14
CA ALA A 243 -6.95 7.20 -13.91
C ALA A 243 -6.24 5.93 -13.37
N ASP A 244 -4.99 6.08 -12.94
CA ASP A 244 -4.17 4.95 -12.49
C ASP A 244 -4.56 4.55 -11.05
N PRO A 245 -5.12 3.35 -10.83
CA PRO A 245 -5.45 2.87 -9.50
C PRO A 245 -4.21 2.52 -8.65
N ASN A 246 -3.01 2.56 -9.23
CA ASN A 246 -1.74 2.22 -8.61
C ASN A 246 -0.81 3.42 -8.39
N ALA A 247 -1.23 4.63 -8.75
CA ALA A 247 -0.47 5.84 -8.47
C ALA A 247 -0.20 5.95 -6.96
N VAL A 248 0.99 6.41 -6.56
CA VAL A 248 1.39 6.49 -5.15
C VAL A 248 1.61 7.94 -4.74
N ASN A 249 1.22 8.27 -3.52
CA ASN A 249 1.50 9.58 -2.94
C ASN A 249 2.93 9.72 -2.41
N ARG A 250 3.30 10.88 -1.85
CA ARG A 250 4.66 11.13 -1.29
C ARG A 250 5.02 10.23 -0.11
N PHE A 251 4.06 9.47 0.41
CA PHE A 251 4.27 8.46 1.45
C PHE A 251 4.41 7.04 0.86
N GLY A 252 4.30 6.87 -0.46
CA GLY A 252 4.34 5.59 -1.16
C GLY A 252 3.02 4.82 -1.11
N ALA A 253 1.94 5.41 -0.57
CA ALA A 253 0.66 4.72 -0.43
C ALA A 253 -0.20 4.89 -1.70
N PRO A 254 -0.76 3.79 -2.26
CA PRO A 254 -1.76 3.86 -3.32
C PRO A 254 -3.18 4.19 -2.79
N PRO A 255 -4.16 4.53 -3.67
CA PRO A 255 -5.55 4.80 -3.27
C PRO A 255 -6.19 3.65 -2.47
N LEU A 256 -5.79 2.41 -2.77
CA LEU A 256 -6.31 1.21 -2.11
C LEU A 256 -5.99 1.17 -0.61
N THR A 257 -4.89 1.78 -0.16
CA THR A 257 -4.46 1.76 1.24
C THR A 257 -5.54 2.35 2.15
N GLU A 258 -6.02 3.55 1.84
CA GLU A 258 -6.99 4.27 2.66
C GLU A 258 -8.36 3.55 2.70
N CYS A 259 -8.76 2.95 1.57
CA CYS A 259 -9.97 2.14 1.46
C CYS A 259 -9.93 0.94 2.43
N VAL A 260 -8.79 0.26 2.49
CA VAL A 260 -8.56 -0.88 3.39
C VAL A 260 -8.58 -0.43 4.85
N MET A 261 -7.83 0.64 5.18
CA MET A 261 -7.77 1.15 6.55
C MET A 261 -9.14 1.62 7.06
N SER A 262 -9.95 2.22 6.19
CA SER A 262 -11.30 2.68 6.50
C SER A 262 -12.38 1.60 6.34
N ASN A 263 -12.00 0.37 6.01
CA ASN A 263 -12.90 -0.76 5.77
C ASN A 263 -14.05 -0.46 4.78
N LYS A 264 -13.78 0.36 3.75
CA LYS A 264 -14.76 0.76 2.72
C LYS A 264 -14.85 -0.30 1.64
N LEU A 265 -15.60 -1.38 1.92
CA LEU A 265 -15.64 -2.58 1.06
C LEU A 265 -15.99 -2.28 -0.41
N ASP A 266 -16.91 -1.37 -0.69
CA ASP A 266 -17.30 -1.03 -2.06
C ASP A 266 -16.19 -0.30 -2.82
N SER A 267 -15.48 0.61 -2.15
CA SER A 267 -14.29 1.27 -2.71
C SER A 267 -13.16 0.28 -2.98
N ILE A 268 -12.95 -0.71 -2.09
CA ILE A 268 -11.98 -1.80 -2.30
C ILE A 268 -12.39 -2.62 -3.53
N ARG A 269 -13.65 -3.04 -3.63
CA ARG A 269 -14.17 -3.81 -4.78
C ARG A 269 -14.01 -3.03 -6.10
N LEU A 270 -14.31 -1.73 -6.07
CA LEU A 270 -14.14 -0.83 -7.20
C LEU A 270 -12.68 -0.83 -7.69
N LEU A 271 -11.73 -0.55 -6.81
CA LEU A 271 -10.31 -0.52 -7.17
C LEU A 271 -9.79 -1.88 -7.67
N ILE A 272 -10.18 -2.99 -7.02
CA ILE A 272 -9.81 -4.34 -7.47
C ILE A 272 -10.38 -4.66 -8.86
N LYS A 273 -11.62 -4.24 -9.16
CA LYS A 273 -12.23 -4.38 -10.50
C LYS A 273 -11.38 -3.68 -11.56
N TYR A 274 -10.76 -2.55 -11.22
CA TYR A 274 -9.85 -1.79 -12.08
C TYR A 274 -8.38 -2.19 -11.95
N LYS A 275 -8.09 -3.38 -11.39
CA LYS A 275 -6.73 -3.95 -11.28
C LYS A 275 -5.77 -3.14 -10.39
N ALA A 276 -6.27 -2.53 -9.32
CA ALA A 276 -5.42 -2.05 -8.25
C ALA A 276 -4.56 -3.19 -7.66
N ASN A 277 -3.29 -2.91 -7.42
CA ASN A 277 -2.31 -3.85 -6.91
C ASN A 277 -2.27 -3.79 -5.37
N PRO A 278 -2.73 -4.84 -4.67
CA PRO A 278 -2.75 -4.85 -3.21
C PRO A 278 -1.36 -5.01 -2.57
N PHE A 279 -0.30 -5.19 -3.38
CA PHE A 279 1.06 -5.45 -2.91
C PHE A 279 1.99 -4.23 -2.96
N ILE A 280 1.53 -3.07 -3.45
CA ILE A 280 2.32 -1.84 -3.44
C ILE A 280 2.60 -1.46 -1.99
N LYS A 281 3.88 -1.37 -1.64
CA LYS A 281 4.34 -1.00 -0.30
C LYS A 281 4.59 0.48 -0.23
N ASP A 282 4.14 1.09 0.87
CA ASP A 282 4.49 2.46 1.22
C ASP A 282 5.95 2.58 1.68
N HIS A 283 6.36 3.81 2.05
CA HIS A 283 7.72 4.08 2.50
C HIS A 283 8.09 3.40 3.84
N ASP A 284 7.09 2.90 4.57
CA ASP A 284 7.24 2.12 5.80
C ASP A 284 7.20 0.60 5.54
N GLY A 285 7.07 0.19 4.27
CA GLY A 285 7.06 -1.22 3.85
C GLY A 285 5.70 -1.91 3.98
N ILE A 286 4.63 -1.17 4.26
CA ILE A 286 3.27 -1.67 4.49
C ILE A 286 2.47 -1.59 3.18
N SER A 287 1.76 -2.67 2.83
CA SER A 287 0.90 -2.74 1.64
C SER A 287 -0.58 -2.84 2.04
N PRO A 288 -1.52 -2.50 1.15
CA PRO A 288 -2.94 -2.74 1.38
C PRO A 288 -3.24 -4.20 1.77
N ARG A 289 -2.52 -5.16 1.19
CA ARG A 289 -2.64 -6.57 1.57
C ARG A 289 -2.22 -6.82 3.02
N HIS A 290 -1.11 -6.23 3.48
CA HIS A 290 -0.68 -6.37 4.87
C HIS A 290 -1.76 -5.85 5.84
N LEU A 291 -2.34 -4.69 5.54
CA LEU A 291 -3.40 -4.07 6.35
C LEU A 291 -4.70 -4.90 6.35
N GLY A 292 -5.10 -5.40 5.17
CA GLY A 292 -6.32 -6.16 4.98
C GLY A 292 -6.27 -7.62 5.43
N ALA A 293 -5.07 -8.18 5.67
CA ALA A 293 -4.89 -9.60 5.97
C ALA A 293 -5.63 -10.07 7.23
N ARG A 294 -5.88 -9.17 8.18
CA ARG A 294 -6.54 -9.47 9.46
C ARG A 294 -8.02 -9.09 9.49
N ILE A 295 -8.57 -8.60 8.37
CA ILE A 295 -9.98 -8.23 8.25
C ILE A 295 -10.62 -9.22 7.26
N PRO A 296 -11.39 -10.22 7.72
CA PRO A 296 -11.86 -11.33 6.87
C PRO A 296 -12.48 -10.88 5.55
N ASN A 297 -13.42 -9.92 5.61
CA ASN A 297 -14.13 -9.43 4.44
C ASN A 297 -13.20 -8.69 3.46
N VAL A 298 -12.22 -7.94 3.96
CA VAL A 298 -11.23 -7.25 3.12
C VAL A 298 -10.26 -8.26 2.51
N SER A 299 -9.73 -9.19 3.30
CA SER A 299 -8.83 -10.24 2.83
C SER A 299 -9.44 -11.02 1.67
N GLU A 300 -10.72 -11.42 1.79
CA GLU A 300 -11.41 -12.15 0.72
C GLU A 300 -11.52 -11.32 -0.59
N ILE A 301 -11.75 -10.01 -0.49
CA ILE A 301 -11.82 -9.12 -1.65
C ILE A 301 -10.43 -8.96 -2.28
N LEU A 302 -9.40 -8.72 -1.47
CA LEU A 302 -8.02 -8.54 -1.95
C LEU A 302 -7.48 -9.82 -2.60
N GLU A 303 -7.83 -11.01 -2.11
CA GLU A 303 -7.47 -12.29 -2.72
C GLU A 303 -7.93 -12.43 -4.18
N LYS A 304 -9.05 -11.78 -4.55
CA LYS A 304 -9.51 -11.74 -5.94
C LYS A 304 -8.58 -10.86 -6.80
N GLY A 305 -8.06 -9.77 -6.23
CA GLY A 305 -7.06 -8.90 -6.83
C GLY A 305 -5.65 -9.48 -6.91
N ASP A 306 -5.30 -10.43 -6.04
CA ASP A 306 -4.00 -11.09 -6.06
C ASP A 306 -3.76 -11.92 -7.32
N LYS A 307 -4.79 -12.65 -7.77
CA LYS A 307 -4.65 -13.73 -8.76
C LYS A 307 -3.99 -13.26 -10.05
N PRO A 308 -4.41 -12.14 -10.68
CA PRO A 308 -3.77 -11.65 -11.90
C PRO A 308 -2.29 -11.28 -11.69
N TYR A 309 -1.96 -10.68 -10.55
CA TYR A 309 -0.59 -10.25 -10.25
C TYR A 309 0.32 -11.44 -9.97
N VAL A 310 -0.11 -12.34 -9.08
CA VAL A 310 0.60 -13.59 -8.79
C VAL A 310 0.83 -14.40 -10.07
N GLU A 311 -0.16 -14.47 -10.95
CA GLU A 311 -0.03 -15.19 -12.22
C GLU A 311 0.92 -14.50 -13.20
N LYS A 312 0.87 -13.15 -13.29
CA LYS A 312 1.81 -12.36 -14.11
C LYS A 312 3.25 -12.58 -13.64
N GLU A 313 3.50 -12.43 -12.34
CA GLU A 313 4.82 -12.64 -11.75
C GLU A 313 5.29 -14.08 -11.96
N ARG A 314 4.42 -15.08 -11.76
CA ARG A 314 4.74 -16.49 -12.07
C ARG A 314 5.11 -16.72 -13.53
N LYS A 315 4.41 -16.07 -14.47
CA LYS A 315 4.72 -16.17 -15.91
C LYS A 315 6.03 -15.48 -16.25
N ALA A 316 6.27 -14.28 -15.72
CA ALA A 316 7.53 -13.56 -15.87
C ALA A 316 8.70 -14.40 -15.32
N ALA A 317 8.54 -14.97 -14.14
CA ALA A 317 9.47 -15.89 -13.51
C ALA A 317 9.80 -17.11 -14.39
N LYS A 318 8.79 -17.75 -14.97
CA LYS A 318 8.98 -18.91 -15.87
C LYS A 318 9.72 -18.55 -17.15
N ASN A 319 9.47 -17.36 -17.70
CA ASN A 319 10.04 -16.92 -18.97
C ASN A 319 11.45 -16.33 -18.82
N ASN A 320 11.84 -15.94 -17.60
CA ASN A 320 13.13 -15.33 -17.33
C ASN A 320 14.17 -16.41 -16.91
N PHE A 321 14.92 -16.97 -17.87
CA PHE A 321 16.00 -17.96 -17.66
C PHE A 321 17.22 -17.43 -16.86
N GLN A 322 17.16 -16.20 -16.32
CA GLN A 322 18.26 -15.53 -15.60
C GLN A 322 18.80 -16.29 -14.37
N HIS A 323 18.06 -17.25 -13.81
CA HIS A 323 18.45 -17.97 -12.58
C HIS A 323 19.19 -19.29 -12.83
N LYS A 324 19.18 -19.79 -14.07
CA LYS A 324 20.02 -20.89 -14.52
C LYS A 324 21.21 -20.32 -15.27
N LYS A 325 21.93 -19.37 -14.67
CA LYS A 325 23.13 -18.81 -15.29
C LYS A 325 24.35 -19.47 -14.68
N CYS A 326 25.27 -19.84 -15.55
CA CYS A 326 26.54 -20.40 -15.13
C CYS A 326 27.29 -19.34 -14.32
N GLU A 327 27.76 -19.68 -13.13
CA GLU A 327 28.47 -18.72 -12.27
C GLU A 327 29.73 -18.18 -12.94
N HIS A 328 30.40 -19.03 -13.74
CA HIS A 328 31.58 -18.67 -14.52
C HIS A 328 31.26 -17.84 -15.77
N CYS A 329 30.56 -18.41 -16.77
CA CYS A 329 30.42 -17.78 -18.09
C CYS A 329 29.10 -17.04 -18.33
N ARG A 330 28.18 -17.04 -17.34
CA ARG A 330 26.86 -16.40 -17.43
C ARG A 330 25.95 -16.89 -18.57
N ASN A 331 26.30 -17.96 -19.26
CA ASN A 331 25.40 -18.66 -20.18
C ASN A 331 24.41 -19.56 -19.42
N ASP A 332 23.45 -20.14 -20.13
CA ASP A 332 22.47 -21.04 -19.54
C ASP A 332 23.12 -22.29 -18.93
N ALA A 333 22.68 -22.65 -17.74
CA ALA A 333 23.22 -23.68 -16.88
C ALA A 333 22.19 -24.74 -16.56
N TYR A 334 22.64 -25.97 -16.41
CA TYR A 334 21.74 -27.12 -16.23
C TYR A 334 22.25 -28.09 -15.15
N LYS A 335 23.47 -27.87 -14.64
CA LYS A 335 24.07 -28.64 -13.55
C LYS A 335 24.27 -27.75 -12.33
N ARG A 336 24.12 -28.33 -11.14
CA ARG A 336 24.43 -27.65 -9.87
C ARG A 336 25.74 -28.17 -9.31
N CYS A 337 26.41 -27.32 -8.53
CA CYS A 337 27.50 -27.77 -7.67
C CYS A 337 27.02 -28.91 -6.77
N THR A 338 27.67 -30.06 -6.82
CA THR A 338 27.33 -31.23 -5.99
C THR A 338 27.64 -31.05 -4.51
N GLY A 339 28.40 -30.02 -4.15
CA GLY A 339 28.72 -29.68 -2.77
C GLY A 339 27.63 -28.82 -2.12
N CYS A 340 27.37 -27.63 -2.67
CA CYS A 340 26.47 -26.64 -2.06
C CYS A 340 25.05 -26.65 -2.63
N PHE A 341 24.88 -27.18 -3.85
CA PHE A 341 23.62 -27.26 -4.60
C PHE A 341 22.87 -25.94 -4.90
N LEU A 342 23.43 -24.79 -4.53
CA LEU A 342 22.85 -23.47 -4.81
C LEU A 342 23.44 -22.82 -6.08
N VAL A 343 24.68 -23.15 -6.43
CA VAL A 343 25.40 -22.58 -7.58
C VAL A 343 25.24 -23.44 -8.82
N TRP A 344 25.07 -22.78 -9.98
CA TRP A 344 24.80 -23.41 -11.26
C TRP A 344 25.99 -23.28 -12.22
N TYR A 345 26.19 -24.31 -13.04
CA TYR A 345 27.18 -24.34 -14.10
C TYR A 345 26.58 -24.92 -15.39
N CYS A 346 27.03 -24.41 -16.53
CA CYS A 346 26.73 -24.99 -17.85
C CYS A 346 27.54 -26.26 -18.14
N GLY A 347 28.48 -26.64 -17.28
CA GLY A 347 29.32 -27.81 -17.50
C GLY A 347 30.43 -27.96 -16.46
N ALA A 348 31.09 -29.11 -16.48
CA ALA A 348 32.19 -29.41 -15.54
C ALA A 348 33.42 -28.52 -15.77
N GLU A 349 33.61 -28.00 -16.97
CA GLU A 349 34.71 -27.08 -17.29
C GLU A 349 34.55 -25.75 -16.57
N CYS A 350 33.40 -25.10 -16.73
CA CYS A 350 33.08 -23.87 -16.01
C CYS A 350 33.10 -24.04 -14.49
N GLN A 351 32.68 -25.19 -13.97
CA GLN A 351 32.78 -25.48 -12.54
C GLN A 351 34.23 -25.58 -12.06
N ARG A 352 35.12 -26.22 -12.84
CA ARG A 352 36.55 -26.30 -12.51
C ARG A 352 37.21 -24.92 -12.58
N ALA A 353 36.89 -24.12 -13.58
CA ALA A 353 37.44 -22.78 -13.76
C ALA A 353 37.05 -21.82 -12.62
N ASP A 354 35.84 -21.97 -12.06
CA ASP A 354 35.37 -21.18 -10.90
C ASP A 354 35.68 -21.84 -9.54
N TRP A 355 36.32 -23.01 -9.49
CA TRP A 355 36.43 -23.76 -8.23
C TRP A 355 37.26 -23.02 -7.19
N ASP A 356 38.34 -22.33 -7.58
CA ASP A 356 39.19 -21.61 -6.64
C ASP A 356 38.49 -20.44 -5.95
N SER A 357 37.59 -19.75 -6.65
CA SER A 357 36.69 -18.73 -6.09
C SER A 357 35.52 -19.36 -5.33
N HIS A 358 34.96 -20.46 -5.83
CA HIS A 358 33.75 -21.06 -5.27
C HIS A 358 34.00 -21.90 -4.02
N LYS A 359 35.17 -22.54 -3.85
CA LYS A 359 35.42 -23.55 -2.80
C LYS A 359 35.10 -23.07 -1.38
N GLU A 360 35.51 -21.86 -1.01
CA GLU A 360 35.26 -21.31 0.33
C GLU A 360 33.78 -20.94 0.51
N ARG A 361 33.18 -20.31 -0.51
CA ARG A 361 31.73 -20.05 -0.53
C ARG A 361 30.90 -21.33 -0.47
N CYS A 362 31.36 -22.40 -1.12
CA CYS A 362 30.74 -23.72 -1.10
C CYS A 362 30.73 -24.31 0.31
N LYS A 363 31.86 -24.21 1.04
CA LYS A 363 31.95 -24.62 2.45
C LYS A 363 31.01 -23.79 3.33
N GLN A 364 30.99 -22.47 3.14
CA GLN A 364 30.09 -21.57 3.86
C GLN A 364 28.62 -21.97 3.65
N ILE A 365 28.16 -22.09 2.40
CA ILE A 365 26.77 -22.48 2.08
C ILE A 365 26.42 -23.84 2.70
N ARG A 366 27.35 -24.80 2.68
CA ARG A 366 27.13 -26.12 3.30
C ARG A 366 26.95 -26.01 4.81
N SER A 367 27.66 -25.09 5.46
CA SER A 367 27.53 -24.84 6.90
C SER A 367 26.22 -24.14 7.30
N GLU A 368 25.51 -23.53 6.34
CA GLU A 368 24.23 -22.85 6.58
C GLU A 368 23.04 -23.81 6.65
N TYR A 369 23.18 -25.05 6.16
CA TYR A 369 22.11 -26.03 6.26
C TYR A 369 21.81 -26.32 7.74
N ARG A 370 20.54 -26.27 8.10
CA ARG A 370 20.06 -26.52 9.46
C ARG A 370 19.17 -27.76 9.48
N GLU A 371 19.41 -28.64 10.44
CA GLU A 371 18.58 -29.81 10.65
C GLU A 371 17.17 -29.38 11.04
N VAL A 372 16.17 -29.99 10.41
CA VAL A 372 14.77 -29.76 10.73
C VAL A 372 14.27 -30.91 11.58
N LYS A 373 13.93 -30.62 12.83
CA LYS A 373 13.24 -31.57 13.69
C LYS A 373 11.79 -31.69 13.22
N MET A 374 11.41 -32.88 12.76
CA MET A 374 10.04 -33.15 12.36
C MET A 374 9.19 -33.30 13.62
N GLU A 375 8.21 -32.42 13.82
CA GLU A 375 7.23 -32.59 14.89
C GLU A 375 6.15 -33.56 14.43
N ASN A 376 6.05 -34.72 15.09
CA ASN A 376 4.94 -35.65 14.90
C ASN A 376 3.68 -35.03 15.49
N LEU A 377 2.74 -34.65 14.63
CA LEU A 377 1.43 -34.19 15.08
C LEU A 377 0.40 -35.26 14.72
N MET A 378 -0.01 -36.01 15.74
CA MET A 378 -1.18 -36.88 15.65
C MET A 378 -2.41 -36.03 15.34
N GLY A 379 -3.08 -36.36 14.23
CA GLY A 379 -4.47 -36.00 13.98
C GLY A 379 -4.77 -34.54 13.68
N GLN A 380 -4.53 -34.08 12.44
CA GLN A 380 -5.45 -33.14 11.77
C GLN A 380 -5.52 -33.43 10.27
N THR A 381 -6.73 -33.68 9.79
CA THR A 381 -7.10 -33.84 8.38
C THR A 381 -7.22 -32.48 7.70
N TYR A 382 -6.39 -32.22 6.68
CA TYR A 382 -6.75 -31.29 5.60
C TYR A 382 -6.66 -32.04 4.27
N SER A 383 -7.83 -32.33 3.69
CA SER A 383 -7.97 -32.97 2.38
C SER A 383 -8.12 -31.91 1.29
N TYR A 384 -7.18 -31.89 0.34
CA TYR A 384 -7.51 -31.77 -1.09
C TYR A 384 -6.66 -32.76 -1.88
N LYS A 385 -7.17 -34.00 -1.98
CA LYS A 385 -6.78 -35.08 -2.91
C LYS A 385 -5.27 -35.24 -3.22
N LYS A 386 -4.54 -35.94 -2.33
CA LYS A 386 -3.78 -37.19 -2.56
C LYS A 386 -2.72 -37.38 -1.46
N ARG A 387 -2.96 -38.39 -0.60
CA ARG A 387 -2.06 -39.11 0.33
C ARG A 387 -1.07 -38.27 1.14
N SER A 388 -1.47 -37.91 2.35
CA SER A 388 -0.60 -37.54 3.46
C SER A 388 0.30 -38.73 3.88
N PHE A 389 1.57 -38.46 4.18
CA PHE A 389 2.51 -39.48 4.63
C PHE A 389 2.35 -39.74 6.13
N HIS A 390 1.95 -40.97 6.46
CA HIS A 390 2.22 -41.64 7.73
C HIS A 390 2.90 -42.97 7.36
N ASN A 391 4.23 -42.98 7.22
CA ASN A 391 5.10 -44.12 7.56
C ASN A 391 6.54 -43.90 7.09
N GLN A 392 7.49 -44.48 7.81
CA GLN A 392 8.92 -44.55 7.51
C GLN A 392 9.28 -45.36 6.22
N ALA A 393 8.33 -45.57 5.30
CA ALA A 393 8.46 -46.57 4.24
C ALA A 393 8.96 -46.03 2.89
N ASN A 394 8.84 -44.74 2.59
CA ASN A 394 9.37 -44.19 1.33
C ASN A 394 10.45 -43.15 1.62
N LYS A 395 11.70 -43.48 1.27
CA LYS A 395 12.78 -42.50 1.16
C LYS A 395 12.43 -41.52 0.03
N PRO A 396 12.77 -40.21 0.17
CA PRO A 396 12.60 -39.27 -0.94
C PRO A 396 13.32 -39.76 -2.18
N LYS A 397 12.73 -39.52 -3.36
CA LYS A 397 13.30 -39.99 -4.64
C LYS A 397 14.70 -39.46 -4.92
N SER A 398 15.06 -38.32 -4.33
CA SER A 398 16.39 -37.73 -4.41
C SER A 398 16.89 -37.34 -3.02
N SER A 399 18.22 -37.37 -2.85
CA SER A 399 18.89 -36.86 -1.64
C SER A 399 18.91 -35.34 -1.56
N ASN A 400 18.43 -34.65 -2.59
CA ASN A 400 18.40 -33.20 -2.69
C ASN A 400 17.19 -32.74 -3.53
N PHE A 401 16.47 -31.73 -3.05
CA PHE A 401 15.21 -31.27 -3.64
C PHE A 401 14.87 -29.86 -3.16
N ILE A 402 13.80 -29.28 -3.70
CA ILE A 402 13.25 -28.01 -3.24
C ILE A 402 12.03 -28.33 -2.36
N VAL A 403 11.98 -27.70 -1.19
CA VAL A 403 10.79 -27.69 -0.35
C VAL A 403 10.12 -26.33 -0.42
N LYS A 404 8.81 -26.35 -0.40
CA LYS A 404 7.98 -25.18 -0.18
C LYS A 404 7.58 -25.15 1.29
N VAL A 405 7.84 -24.03 1.94
CA VAL A 405 7.43 -23.74 3.31
C VAL A 405 6.35 -22.67 3.24
N GLN A 406 5.19 -22.97 3.82
CA GLN A 406 4.04 -22.08 3.85
C GLN A 406 3.76 -21.68 5.29
N VAL A 407 3.86 -20.38 5.56
CA VAL A 407 3.40 -19.79 6.82
C VAL A 407 1.86 -19.82 6.79
N PRO A 408 1.21 -20.30 7.86
CA PRO A 408 -0.24 -20.34 7.90
C PRO A 408 -0.81 -18.93 7.86
N LEU A 409 -1.87 -18.77 7.05
CA LEU A 409 -2.72 -17.58 7.00
C LEU A 409 -3.54 -17.51 8.30
N SER A 410 -2.93 -17.31 9.46
CA SER A 410 -3.69 -17.24 10.72
C SER A 410 -4.12 -15.81 11.02
N MET A 411 -5.42 -15.67 11.28
CA MET A 411 -6.12 -14.51 11.85
C MET A 411 -5.62 -14.17 13.28
N GLY A 412 -4.31 -13.93 13.51
CA GLY A 412 -3.90 -13.39 14.81
C GLY A 412 -2.43 -13.42 15.24
N SER A 413 -1.53 -14.19 14.65
CA SER A 413 -0.12 -14.19 15.15
C SER A 413 0.96 -14.75 14.23
N GLY A 414 0.61 -15.50 13.19
CA GLY A 414 1.61 -16.24 12.40
C GLY A 414 2.40 -17.27 13.23
N ASP A 415 1.98 -17.60 14.45
CA ASP A 415 2.64 -18.57 15.34
C ASP A 415 2.09 -19.99 15.13
N GLY A 416 1.22 -20.18 14.15
CA GLY A 416 0.79 -21.49 13.70
C GLY A 416 1.95 -22.25 13.05
N LEU A 417 1.85 -23.56 13.08
CA LEU A 417 2.80 -24.45 12.42
C LEU A 417 2.86 -24.18 10.91
N MET A 418 4.06 -24.16 10.35
CA MET A 418 4.30 -23.93 8.93
C MET A 418 4.30 -25.24 8.15
N LEU A 419 3.54 -25.32 7.06
CA LEU A 419 3.49 -26.52 6.22
C LEU A 419 4.71 -26.58 5.29
N CYS A 420 5.49 -27.64 5.38
CA CYS A 420 6.67 -27.90 4.54
C CYS A 420 6.42 -29.12 3.64
N TYR A 421 6.60 -28.98 2.33
CA TYR A 421 6.48 -30.11 1.39
C TYR A 421 7.30 -29.90 0.12
N ASN A 422 7.68 -30.99 -0.55
CA ASN A 422 8.26 -30.94 -1.89
C ASN A 422 7.18 -31.09 -2.99
N LYS A 423 7.55 -30.84 -4.24
CA LYS A 423 6.63 -30.84 -5.40
C LYS A 423 5.87 -32.16 -5.55
N GLU A 424 6.55 -33.28 -5.35
CA GLU A 424 6.01 -34.63 -5.51
C GLU A 424 5.12 -35.06 -4.33
N ARG A 425 5.11 -34.29 -3.23
CA ARG A 425 4.42 -34.61 -1.96
C ARG A 425 4.86 -35.95 -1.36
N ASP A 426 6.09 -36.38 -1.64
CA ASP A 426 6.70 -37.54 -0.97
C ASP A 426 7.43 -37.14 0.33
N ILE A 427 7.61 -35.83 0.55
CA ILE A 427 7.94 -35.21 1.84
C ILE A 427 6.86 -34.18 2.15
N GLU A 428 6.21 -34.34 3.31
CA GLU A 428 5.25 -33.39 3.85
C GLU A 428 5.24 -33.46 5.38
N TYR A 429 5.46 -32.33 6.05
CA TYR A 429 5.46 -32.24 7.50
C TYR A 429 5.28 -30.77 7.96
N MET A 430 5.11 -30.57 9.28
CA MET A 430 4.96 -29.25 9.87
C MET A 430 6.26 -28.79 10.55
N ILE A 431 6.57 -27.49 10.42
CA ILE A 431 7.68 -26.82 11.09
C ILE A 431 7.12 -25.85 12.12
N SER A 432 7.48 -26.03 13.39
CA SER A 432 7.13 -25.05 14.40
C SER A 432 7.91 -23.75 14.23
N PRO A 433 7.24 -22.58 14.23
CA PRO A 433 7.90 -21.28 14.10
C PRO A 433 8.70 -20.90 15.34
N THR A 434 8.61 -21.66 16.45
CA THR A 434 9.39 -21.41 17.68
C THR A 434 10.79 -22.05 17.63
N THR A 435 11.01 -23.01 16.73
CA THR A 435 12.33 -23.62 16.50
C THR A 435 13.30 -22.62 15.87
N GLU A 436 14.62 -22.83 16.02
CA GLU A 436 15.63 -21.95 15.42
C GLU A 436 15.43 -21.80 13.90
N ILE A 437 15.35 -22.93 13.18
CA ILE A 437 15.12 -22.92 11.74
C ILE A 437 13.74 -22.38 11.38
N GLY A 438 12.71 -22.67 12.17
CA GLY A 438 11.37 -22.14 11.97
C GLY A 438 11.32 -20.61 12.02
N ARG A 439 12.00 -19.99 13.00
CA ARG A 439 12.13 -18.52 13.10
C ARG A 439 12.83 -17.93 11.89
N ILE A 440 13.94 -18.54 11.45
CA ILE A 440 14.70 -18.07 10.30
C ILE A 440 13.87 -18.16 9.03
N LEU A 441 13.23 -19.31 8.76
CA LEU A 441 12.39 -19.50 7.58
C LEU A 441 11.18 -18.56 7.59
N LYS A 442 10.48 -18.41 8.72
CA LYS A 442 9.36 -17.47 8.86
C LYS A 442 9.82 -16.04 8.54
N LYS A 443 10.94 -15.61 9.12
CA LYS A 443 11.52 -14.27 8.86
C LYS A 443 11.85 -14.08 7.38
N GLU A 444 12.59 -15.01 6.79
CA GLU A 444 12.98 -14.94 5.37
C GLU A 444 11.77 -14.92 4.43
N ILE A 445 10.74 -15.71 4.72
CA ILE A 445 9.48 -15.67 3.98
C ILE A 445 8.85 -14.29 4.12
N LEU A 446 8.58 -13.83 5.33
CA LEU A 446 7.82 -12.58 5.54
C LEU A 446 8.56 -11.34 5.05
N GLU A 447 9.89 -11.29 5.14
CA GLU A 447 10.69 -10.15 4.68
C GLU A 447 10.81 -10.10 3.14
N LYS A 448 10.97 -11.27 2.49
CA LYS A 448 11.22 -11.37 1.04
C LYS A 448 9.99 -11.73 0.21
N ASP A 449 8.85 -11.97 0.85
CA ASP A 449 7.58 -12.20 0.17
C ASP A 449 7.03 -10.90 -0.42
N ALA A 450 7.59 -10.53 -1.57
CA ALA A 450 7.19 -9.36 -2.35
C ALA A 450 5.72 -9.41 -2.80
N ILE A 451 5.10 -10.60 -2.75
CA ILE A 451 3.75 -10.86 -3.28
C ILE A 451 2.79 -11.33 -2.17
N GLY A 452 3.15 -11.19 -0.88
CA GLY A 452 2.26 -11.49 0.25
C GLY A 452 1.65 -12.91 0.25
N THR A 453 2.29 -13.88 -0.43
CA THR A 453 1.82 -15.25 -0.59
C THR A 453 2.04 -16.13 0.63
N GLN A 454 2.83 -15.64 1.60
CA GLN A 454 3.28 -16.31 2.81
C GLN A 454 3.96 -17.66 2.53
N LYS A 455 4.63 -17.75 1.38
CA LYS A 455 5.28 -18.96 0.88
C LYS A 455 6.73 -18.64 0.52
N GLY A 456 7.62 -19.51 0.95
CA GLY A 456 9.00 -19.50 0.47
C GLY A 456 9.41 -20.87 -0.01
N TYR A 457 10.37 -20.87 -0.93
CA TYR A 457 10.92 -22.08 -1.50
C TYR A 457 12.38 -22.13 -1.09
N PHE A 458 12.78 -23.28 -0.57
CA PHE A 458 14.09 -23.46 0.03
C PHE A 458 14.71 -24.71 -0.53
N PHE A 459 16.04 -24.67 -0.67
CA PHE A 459 16.75 -25.87 -1.03
C PHE A 459 16.93 -26.77 0.19
N SER A 460 16.75 -28.07 -0.02
CA SER A 460 16.79 -29.06 1.04
C SER A 460 17.57 -30.30 0.64
N ILE A 461 18.20 -30.93 1.64
CA ILE A 461 18.93 -32.18 1.50
C ILE A 461 18.48 -33.21 2.52
N HIS A 462 18.44 -34.47 2.10
CA HIS A 462 18.24 -35.61 2.96
C HIS A 462 19.53 -36.43 3.01
N LYS A 463 20.14 -36.49 4.20
CA LYS A 463 21.42 -37.18 4.43
C LYS A 463 21.37 -37.93 5.76
N ASP A 464 21.81 -39.18 5.76
CA ASP A 464 21.92 -40.02 6.97
C ASP A 464 20.61 -40.13 7.77
N GLY A 465 19.46 -40.17 7.08
CA GLY A 465 18.12 -40.25 7.70
C GLY A 465 17.62 -38.93 8.28
N LYS A 466 18.38 -37.84 8.11
CA LYS A 466 18.05 -36.49 8.60
C LYS A 466 17.75 -35.54 7.44
N HIS A 467 16.90 -34.57 7.73
CA HIS A 467 16.49 -33.55 6.76
C HIS A 467 17.07 -32.19 7.14
N PHE A 468 17.64 -31.49 6.16
CA PHE A 468 18.26 -30.20 6.36
C PHE A 468 17.81 -29.19 5.32
N ILE A 469 17.41 -28.00 5.77
CA ILE A 469 17.02 -26.89 4.91
C ILE A 469 18.13 -25.82 4.92
N ASN A 470 18.50 -25.30 3.74
CA ASN A 470 19.25 -24.06 3.66
C ASN A 470 18.27 -22.88 3.79
N PRO A 471 18.47 -21.95 4.74
CA PRO A 471 17.53 -20.87 5.03
C PRO A 471 17.47 -19.79 3.95
N THR A 472 18.33 -19.84 2.92
CA THR A 472 18.28 -18.90 1.80
C THR A 472 17.02 -19.16 0.98
N ILE A 473 16.07 -18.21 1.04
CA ILE A 473 14.89 -18.28 0.17
C ILE A 473 15.34 -18.23 -1.29
N LEU A 474 14.81 -19.15 -2.08
CA LEU A 474 15.01 -19.18 -3.51
C LEU A 474 14.19 -18.05 -4.15
N PRO A 475 14.69 -17.43 -5.23
CA PRO A 475 13.97 -16.35 -5.89
C PRO A 475 12.65 -16.86 -6.51
N PRO A 476 11.67 -15.97 -6.76
CA PRO A 476 10.33 -16.32 -7.27
C PRO A 476 10.32 -17.20 -8.52
N GLU A 477 11.38 -17.18 -9.32
CA GLU A 477 11.50 -18.03 -10.51
C GLU A 477 11.73 -19.53 -10.21
N LYS A 478 12.11 -19.86 -8.97
CA LYS A 478 12.28 -21.25 -8.49
C LYS A 478 11.04 -21.79 -7.75
N TRP A 479 9.95 -21.02 -7.70
CA TRP A 479 8.70 -21.30 -6.97
C TRP A 479 7.70 -22.17 -7.77
#